data_AF-A0AAV3ACH4-F1
#
_entry.id   AF-A0AAV3ACH4-F1
#
_cell.length_a   1.000
_cell.length_b   1.000
_cell.length_c   1.000
_cell.angle_alpha   90.00
_cell.angle_beta   90.00
_cell.angle_gamma   90.00
#
_symmetry.space_group_name_H-M   'P 1'
#
loop_
_entity.id
_entity.type
_entity.pdbx_description
1 polymer ?
#
loop_
_entity_poly.entity_id
_entity_poly.type
_entity_poly.pdbx_seq_one_letter_code
_entity_poly.pdbx_strand_id
1 'polypeptide(L)'
;MASDKGQLKTKPLKKSTSHGKMDPMQRARYLAYEQPSKSVAASIAITQNRLREHAVKSVSETRKQILDLEQKRQAKVVGQMKAAEARNRVRLMRFRFQFMRTQELNNLISCQPTALDAIRLEALLPTRASAADTCDPLRRFQREHVENLLKDDRGLLTNRIP
;
A
#
# COMPACT_ATOMS: atom_id res chain seq x y z
N MET A 1 4.11 -54.66 -21.85
CA MET A 1 4.98 -54.50 -23.03
C MET A 1 6.35 -54.04 -22.56
N ALA A 2 7.35 -54.91 -22.73
CA ALA A 2 8.82 -54.80 -22.53
C ALA A 2 9.36 -53.60 -21.72
N SER A 3 9.83 -53.76 -20.47
CA SER A 3 11.18 -54.24 -20.08
C SER A 3 12.32 -53.78 -21.00
N ASP A 4 13.01 -52.70 -20.61
CA ASP A 4 14.43 -52.55 -20.91
C ASP A 4 15.18 -51.99 -19.69
N LYS A 5 15.82 -52.90 -18.95
CA LYS A 5 16.69 -52.58 -17.82
C LYS A 5 18.08 -52.27 -18.39
N GLY A 6 18.32 -51.01 -18.74
CA GLY A 6 19.65 -50.49 -19.06
C GLY A 6 20.56 -50.50 -17.83
N GLN A 7 21.22 -51.63 -17.56
CA GLN A 7 22.29 -51.71 -16.57
C GLN A 7 23.45 -50.81 -17.02
N LEU A 8 23.57 -49.63 -16.41
CA LEU A 8 24.79 -48.83 -16.48
C LEU A 8 25.90 -49.56 -15.74
N LYS A 9 26.64 -50.41 -16.46
CA LYS A 9 27.88 -51.03 -15.97
C LYS A 9 28.90 -49.92 -15.72
N THR A 10 29.01 -49.47 -14.48
CA THR A 10 30.09 -48.60 -14.03
C THR A 10 31.40 -49.40 -14.06
N LYS A 11 32.26 -49.15 -15.04
CA LYS A 11 33.62 -49.71 -15.07
C LYS A 11 34.36 -49.23 -13.81
N PRO A 12 35.09 -50.10 -13.08
CA PRO A 12 35.84 -49.68 -11.91
C PRO A 12 36.92 -48.69 -12.34
N LEU A 13 36.88 -47.49 -11.76
CA LEU A 13 37.90 -46.46 -11.94
C LEU A 13 39.23 -47.05 -11.49
N LYS A 14 40.23 -47.15 -12.38
CA LYS A 14 41.60 -47.52 -12.00
C LYS A 14 42.07 -46.57 -10.91
N LYS A 15 42.21 -47.06 -9.68
CA LYS A 15 42.84 -46.33 -8.56
C LYS A 15 44.34 -46.27 -8.79
N SER A 16 44.79 -45.37 -9.64
CA SER A 16 46.21 -45.04 -9.75
C SER A 16 46.47 -43.70 -9.06
N THR A 17 46.49 -43.70 -7.72
CA THR A 17 47.20 -42.69 -6.93
C THR A 17 47.22 -43.09 -5.44
N SER A 18 48.40 -43.03 -4.84
CA SER A 18 48.78 -43.52 -3.51
C SER A 18 48.23 -42.70 -2.32
N HIS A 19 47.09 -42.03 -2.45
CA HIS A 19 46.65 -40.99 -1.50
C HIS A 19 45.88 -41.56 -0.30
N GLY A 20 45.61 -42.87 -0.30
CA GLY A 20 44.96 -43.56 0.81
C GLY A 20 45.85 -43.76 2.05
N LYS A 21 47.15 -43.46 1.95
CA LYS A 21 48.14 -43.62 3.04
C LYS A 21 48.53 -42.30 3.73
N MET A 22 48.02 -41.16 3.28
CA MET A 22 48.33 -39.84 3.85
C MET A 22 47.36 -39.46 4.97
N ASP A 23 47.85 -38.71 5.95
CA ASP A 23 47.01 -38.09 6.98
C ASP A 23 45.91 -37.23 6.32
N PRO A 24 44.65 -37.23 6.82
CA PRO A 24 43.55 -36.52 6.18
C PRO A 24 43.84 -35.04 5.92
N MET A 25 44.61 -34.39 6.81
CA MET A 25 45.01 -32.99 6.63
C MET A 25 45.96 -32.81 5.44
N GLN A 26 46.94 -33.71 5.30
CA GLN A 26 47.90 -33.69 4.20
C GLN A 26 47.21 -34.01 2.87
N ARG A 27 46.26 -34.96 2.89
CA ARG A 27 45.42 -35.29 1.72
C ARG A 27 44.55 -34.11 1.28
N ALA A 28 43.94 -33.40 2.22
CA ALA A 28 43.15 -32.21 1.91
C ALA A 28 44.02 -31.10 1.30
N ARG A 29 45.20 -30.85 1.87
CA ARG A 29 46.16 -29.87 1.30
C ARG A 29 46.58 -30.25 -0.11
N TYR A 30 46.89 -31.52 -0.35
CA TYR A 30 47.29 -31.98 -1.68
C TYR A 30 46.16 -31.78 -2.71
N LEU A 31 44.93 -32.19 -2.38
CA LEU A 31 43.77 -32.04 -3.26
C LEU A 31 43.39 -30.58 -3.53
N ALA A 32 43.76 -29.64 -2.66
CA ALA A 32 43.51 -28.22 -2.87
C ALA A 32 44.36 -27.61 -4.02
N TYR A 33 45.53 -28.20 -4.29
CA TYR A 33 46.43 -27.75 -5.36
C TYR A 33 46.39 -28.65 -6.60
N GLU A 34 45.81 -29.85 -6.49
CA GLU A 34 45.62 -30.75 -7.62
C GLU A 34 44.50 -30.24 -8.53
N GLN A 35 44.74 -30.28 -9.84
CA GLN A 35 43.72 -29.88 -10.82
C GLN A 35 42.57 -30.89 -10.82
N PRO A 36 41.30 -30.44 -10.79
CA PRO A 36 40.17 -31.35 -10.77
C PRO A 36 40.11 -32.17 -12.06
N SER A 37 39.65 -33.41 -11.94
CA SER A 37 39.43 -34.27 -13.11
C SER A 37 38.41 -33.63 -14.07
N LYS A 38 38.49 -33.97 -15.36
CA LYS A 38 37.60 -33.40 -16.42
C LYS A 38 36.11 -33.48 -16.08
N SER A 39 35.68 -34.58 -15.44
CA SER A 39 34.29 -34.76 -14.99
C SER A 39 33.92 -33.83 -13.83
N VAL A 40 34.81 -33.66 -12.86
CA VAL A 40 34.61 -32.75 -11.72
C VAL A 40 34.63 -31.30 -12.20
N ALA A 41 35.55 -30.92 -13.07
CA ALA A 41 35.61 -29.60 -13.68
C ALA A 41 34.32 -29.24 -14.45
N ALA A 42 33.75 -30.19 -15.20
CA ALA A 42 32.47 -30.01 -15.87
C ALA A 42 31.32 -29.77 -14.86
N SER A 43 31.29 -30.53 -13.76
CA SER A 43 30.27 -30.34 -12.72
C SER A 43 30.39 -28.99 -11.99
N ILE A 44 31.61 -28.51 -11.77
CA ILE A 44 31.89 -27.18 -11.20
C ILE A 44 31.38 -26.10 -12.16
N ALA A 45 31.69 -26.22 -13.46
CA ALA A 45 31.22 -25.26 -14.47
C ALA A 45 29.69 -25.20 -14.57
N ILE A 46 29.01 -26.34 -14.52
CA ILE A 46 27.53 -26.41 -14.48
C ILE A 46 27.00 -25.70 -13.23
N THR A 47 27.60 -25.95 -12.07
CA THR A 47 27.17 -25.33 -10.81
C THR A 47 27.40 -23.82 -10.82
N GLN A 48 28.54 -23.36 -11.33
CA GLN A 48 28.84 -21.93 -11.47
C GLN A 48 27.88 -21.23 -12.46
N ASN A 49 27.52 -21.89 -13.57
CA ASN A 49 26.51 -21.36 -14.50
C ASN A 49 25.15 -21.24 -13.81
N ARG A 50 24.71 -22.26 -13.07
CA ARG A 50 23.45 -22.22 -12.30
C ARG A 50 23.43 -21.09 -11.27
N LEU A 51 24.54 -20.88 -10.56
CA LEU A 51 24.67 -19.78 -9.60
C LEU A 51 24.60 -18.41 -10.27
N ARG A 52 25.26 -18.24 -11.43
CA ARG A 52 25.17 -17.01 -12.22
C ARG A 52 23.76 -16.75 -12.73
N GLU A 53 23.09 -17.75 -13.26
CA GLU A 53 21.69 -17.64 -13.70
C GLU A 53 20.76 -17.28 -12.54
N HIS A 54 20.95 -17.88 -11.36
CA HIS A 54 20.19 -17.57 -10.17
C HIS A 54 20.42 -16.13 -9.71
N ALA A 55 21.67 -15.66 -9.71
CA ALA A 55 22.00 -14.28 -9.35
C ALA A 55 21.38 -13.25 -10.30
N VAL A 56 21.36 -13.53 -11.60
CA VAL A 56 20.71 -12.65 -12.59
C VAL A 56 19.19 -12.62 -12.39
N LYS A 57 18.57 -13.78 -12.15
CA LYS A 57 17.13 -13.89 -11.89
C LYS A 57 16.73 -13.13 -10.62
N SER A 58 17.47 -13.31 -9.52
CA SER A 58 17.17 -12.65 -8.25
C SER A 58 17.24 -11.12 -8.35
N VAL A 59 18.21 -10.57 -9.11
CA VAL A 59 18.30 -9.12 -9.36
C VAL A 59 17.12 -8.64 -10.21
N SER A 60 16.74 -9.40 -11.25
CA SER A 60 15.58 -9.06 -12.08
C SER A 60 14.27 -9.07 -11.30
N GLU A 61 14.05 -10.08 -10.47
CA GLU A 61 12.87 -10.20 -9.61
C GLU A 61 12.80 -9.07 -8.58
N THR A 62 13.92 -8.74 -7.94
CA THR A 62 14.00 -7.63 -6.99
C THR A 62 13.66 -6.30 -7.68
N ARG A 63 14.17 -6.05 -8.89
CA ARG A 63 13.83 -4.85 -9.67
C ARG A 63 12.34 -4.80 -10.02
N LYS A 64 11.74 -5.91 -10.44
CA LYS A 64 10.31 -5.98 -10.73
C LYS A 64 9.46 -5.69 -9.49
N GLN A 65 9.85 -6.23 -8.33
CA GLN A 65 9.17 -5.98 -7.06
C GLN A 65 9.23 -4.50 -6.66
N ILE A 66 10.39 -3.85 -6.82
CA ILE A 66 10.53 -2.42 -6.53
C ILE A 66 9.60 -1.58 -7.42
N LEU A 67 9.57 -1.86 -8.73
CA LEU A 67 8.70 -1.16 -9.68
C LEU A 67 7.21 -1.36 -9.34
N ASP A 68 6.80 -2.57 -8.98
CA ASP A 68 5.42 -2.86 -8.58
C ASP A 68 5.02 -2.12 -7.28
N LEU A 69 5.93 -2.06 -6.29
CA LEU A 69 5.72 -1.27 -5.08
C LEU A 69 5.60 0.23 -5.37
N GLU A 70 6.41 0.75 -6.29
CA GLU A 70 6.35 2.15 -6.71
C GLU A 70 5.04 2.47 -7.45
N GLN A 71 4.62 1.60 -8.37
CA GLN A 71 3.34 1.74 -9.07
C GLN A 71 2.16 1.70 -8.09
N LYS A 72 2.18 0.81 -7.10
CA LYS A 72 1.17 0.76 -6.03
C LYS A 72 1.12 2.05 -5.21
N ARG A 73 2.29 2.61 -4.88
CA ARG A 73 2.39 3.91 -4.19
C ARG A 73 1.81 5.04 -5.02
N GLN A 74 2.19 5.11 -6.30
CA GLN A 74 1.66 6.10 -7.24
C GLN A 74 0.14 5.98 -7.39
N ALA A 75 -0.38 4.76 -7.60
CA ALA A 75 -1.81 4.51 -7.70
C ALA A 75 -2.59 4.96 -6.44
N LYS A 76 -2.01 4.73 -5.25
CA LYS A 76 -2.59 5.18 -3.98
C LYS A 76 -2.67 6.71 -3.92
N VAL A 77 -1.59 7.40 -4.26
CA VAL A 77 -1.55 8.88 -4.27
C VAL A 77 -2.55 9.43 -5.30
N VAL A 78 -2.60 8.87 -6.51
CA VAL A 78 -3.57 9.25 -7.54
C VAL A 78 -5.01 9.03 -7.05
N GLY A 79 -5.28 7.91 -6.38
CA GLY A 79 -6.59 7.62 -5.78
C GLY A 79 -6.99 8.65 -4.72
N GLN A 80 -6.06 9.04 -3.85
CA GLN A 80 -6.28 10.08 -2.84
C GLN A 80 -6.56 11.45 -3.49
N MET A 81 -5.78 11.84 -4.50
CA MET A 81 -5.98 13.09 -5.23
C MET A 81 -7.33 13.12 -5.94
N LYS A 82 -7.71 12.05 -6.65
CA LYS A 82 -9.03 11.93 -7.30
C LYS A 82 -10.18 12.01 -6.30
N ALA A 83 -10.03 11.37 -5.13
CA ALA A 83 -11.04 11.44 -4.08
C ALA A 83 -11.16 12.88 -3.52
N ALA A 84 -10.04 13.57 -3.30
CA ALA A 84 -10.03 14.96 -2.87
C ALA A 84 -10.69 15.88 -3.90
N GLU A 85 -10.39 15.68 -5.18
CA GLU A 85 -11.01 16.42 -6.29
C GLU A 85 -12.53 16.20 -6.35
N ALA A 86 -12.99 14.95 -6.29
CA ALA A 86 -14.42 14.63 -6.30
C ALA A 86 -15.16 15.29 -5.12
N ARG A 87 -14.59 15.24 -3.92
CA ARG A 87 -15.12 15.93 -2.74
C ARG A 87 -15.19 17.44 -2.96
N ASN A 88 -14.13 18.03 -3.50
CA ASN A 88 -14.09 19.46 -3.79
C ASN A 88 -15.15 19.85 -4.84
N ARG A 89 -15.35 19.03 -5.87
CA ARG A 89 -16.40 19.25 -6.89
C ARG A 89 -17.80 19.25 -6.26
N VAL A 90 -18.11 18.26 -5.41
CA VAL A 90 -19.40 18.21 -4.70
C VAL A 90 -19.57 19.44 -3.81
N ARG A 91 -18.52 19.81 -3.05
CA ARG A 91 -18.53 21.00 -2.20
C ARG A 91 -18.81 22.27 -3.00
N LEU A 92 -18.12 22.47 -4.12
CA LEU A 92 -18.30 23.63 -4.98
C LEU A 92 -19.71 23.67 -5.58
N MET A 93 -20.26 22.53 -6.00
CA MET A 93 -21.63 22.45 -6.51
C MET A 93 -22.65 22.82 -5.43
N ARG A 94 -22.49 22.32 -4.19
CA ARG A 94 -23.33 22.69 -3.06
C ARG A 94 -23.25 24.19 -2.76
N PHE A 95 -22.03 24.74 -2.75
CA PHE A 95 -21.81 26.16 -2.54
C PHE A 95 -22.49 27.01 -3.64
N ARG A 96 -22.29 26.65 -4.91
CA ARG A 96 -22.94 27.32 -6.05
C ARG A 96 -24.46 27.27 -5.96
N PHE A 97 -25.02 26.10 -5.62
CA PHE A 97 -26.46 25.96 -5.43
C PHE A 97 -26.98 26.87 -4.31
N GLN A 98 -26.32 26.87 -3.15
CA GLN A 98 -26.72 27.75 -2.03
C GLN A 98 -26.60 29.23 -2.38
N PHE A 99 -25.56 29.60 -3.12
CA PHE A 99 -25.34 30.96 -3.61
C PHE A 99 -26.44 31.38 -4.58
N MET A 100 -26.73 30.59 -5.62
CA MET A 100 -27.77 30.89 -6.60
C MET A 100 -29.15 30.93 -5.93
N ARG A 101 -29.47 29.95 -5.09
CA ARG A 101 -30.73 29.92 -4.31
C ARG A 101 -30.89 31.18 -3.47
N THR A 102 -29.80 31.65 -2.84
CA THR A 102 -29.80 32.89 -2.06
C THR A 102 -30.10 34.10 -2.94
N GLN A 103 -29.44 34.21 -4.10
CA GLN A 103 -29.67 35.30 -5.03
C GLN A 103 -31.10 35.32 -5.57
N GLU A 104 -31.63 34.16 -5.96
CA GLU A 104 -33.02 34.02 -6.42
C GLU A 104 -34.00 34.45 -5.33
N LEU A 105 -33.76 34.04 -4.08
CA LEU A 105 -34.61 34.42 -2.96
C LEU A 105 -34.60 35.93 -2.73
N ASN A 106 -33.42 36.54 -2.70
CA ASN A 106 -33.28 37.98 -2.54
C ASN A 106 -33.95 38.74 -3.68
N ASN A 107 -33.90 38.20 -4.90
CA ASN A 107 -34.61 38.77 -6.04
C ASN A 107 -36.13 38.67 -5.84
N LEU A 108 -36.65 37.51 -5.44
CA LEU A 108 -38.08 37.33 -5.16
C LEU A 108 -38.59 38.29 -4.07
N ILE A 109 -37.83 38.50 -3.00
CA ILE A 109 -38.15 39.46 -1.94
C ILE A 109 -38.14 40.89 -2.49
N SER A 110 -37.12 41.25 -3.28
CA SER A 110 -36.99 42.58 -3.88
C SER A 110 -38.10 42.90 -4.88
N CYS A 111 -38.64 41.89 -5.56
CA CYS A 111 -39.71 42.06 -6.55
C CYS A 111 -41.13 42.08 -5.94
N GLN A 112 -41.27 42.00 -4.61
CA GLN A 112 -42.60 42.08 -3.99
C GLN A 112 -43.22 43.48 -4.17
N PRO A 113 -44.54 43.57 -4.37
CA PRO A 113 -45.22 44.83 -4.66
C PRO A 113 -45.25 45.78 -3.45
N THR A 114 -45.22 45.25 -2.23
CA THR A 114 -45.19 46.05 -0.99
C THR A 114 -44.11 45.56 -0.03
N ALA A 115 -43.61 46.46 0.80
CA ALA A 115 -42.63 46.13 1.84
C ALA A 115 -43.19 45.12 2.86
N LEU A 116 -44.48 45.18 3.18
CA LEU A 116 -45.12 44.21 4.08
C LEU A 116 -45.13 42.80 3.49
N ASP A 117 -45.37 42.67 2.18
CA ASP A 117 -45.36 41.38 1.51
C ASP A 117 -43.93 40.82 1.41
N ALA A 118 -42.92 41.68 1.19
CA ALA A 118 -41.51 41.29 1.27
C ALA A 118 -41.14 40.73 2.65
N ILE A 119 -41.53 41.42 3.73
CA ILE A 119 -41.27 40.99 5.12
C ILE A 119 -42.00 39.68 5.44
N ARG A 120 -43.27 39.55 5.02
CA ARG A 120 -44.04 38.32 5.20
C ARG A 120 -43.40 37.15 4.47
N LEU A 121 -42.98 37.36 3.22
CA LEU A 121 -42.30 36.35 2.43
C LEU A 121 -41.00 35.92 3.13
N GLU A 122 -40.18 36.86 3.59
CA GLU A 122 -38.94 36.58 4.31
C GLU A 122 -39.20 35.76 5.60
N ALA A 123 -40.23 36.11 6.37
CA ALA A 123 -40.58 35.42 7.61
C ALA A 123 -41.05 33.97 7.41
N LEU A 124 -41.60 33.64 6.24
CA LEU A 124 -42.02 32.27 5.89
C LEU A 124 -40.85 31.39 5.42
N LEU A 125 -39.68 31.97 5.18
CA LEU A 125 -38.52 31.20 4.74
C LEU A 125 -37.87 30.48 5.92
N PRO A 126 -37.30 29.29 5.69
CA PRO A 126 -36.47 28.66 6.69
C PRO A 126 -35.34 29.60 7.10
N THR A 127 -35.26 29.93 8.39
CA THR A 127 -34.13 30.64 8.96
C THR A 127 -32.86 29.88 8.59
N ARG A 128 -31.90 30.56 7.95
CA ARG A 128 -30.63 29.94 7.59
C ARG A 128 -30.00 29.46 8.90
N ALA A 129 -29.85 28.14 9.05
CA ALA A 129 -29.11 27.59 10.17
C ALA A 129 -27.74 28.27 10.18
N SER A 130 -27.45 29.01 11.25
CA SER A 130 -26.13 29.59 11.40
C SER A 130 -25.17 28.43 11.52
N ALA A 131 -24.08 28.43 10.75
CA ALA A 131 -23.05 27.40 10.88
C ALA A 131 -22.47 27.33 12.32
N ALA A 132 -22.71 28.36 13.13
CA ALA A 132 -22.40 28.38 14.56
C ALA A 132 -23.18 27.32 15.36
N ASP A 133 -24.40 26.96 14.95
CA ASP A 133 -25.30 26.10 15.74
C ASP A 133 -24.91 24.61 15.69
N THR A 134 -24.06 24.22 14.73
CA THR A 134 -23.61 22.83 14.54
C THR A 134 -22.19 22.55 15.02
N CYS A 135 -21.47 23.58 15.46
CA CYS A 135 -20.14 23.38 16.02
C CYS A 135 -20.25 23.02 17.49
N ASP A 136 -19.63 21.91 17.86
CA ASP A 136 -19.42 21.56 19.26
C ASP A 136 -18.72 22.73 19.98
N PRO A 137 -19.36 23.34 21.01
CA PRO A 137 -18.81 24.49 21.70
C PRO A 137 -17.63 24.12 22.62
N LEU A 138 -17.43 22.83 22.91
CA LEU A 138 -16.42 22.37 23.85
C LEU A 138 -15.06 22.22 23.18
N ARG A 139 -14.06 22.95 23.69
CA ARG A 139 -12.65 22.67 23.35
C ARG A 139 -12.23 21.32 23.94
N ARG A 140 -11.20 20.70 23.36
CA ARG A 140 -10.72 19.35 23.75
C ARG A 140 -10.56 19.14 25.26
N PHE A 141 -9.98 20.11 25.98
CA PHE A 141 -9.80 20.01 27.43
C PHE A 141 -11.12 20.13 28.21
N GLN A 142 -12.05 20.98 27.75
CA GLN A 142 -13.39 21.09 28.36
C GLN A 142 -14.18 19.81 28.15
N ARG A 143 -14.02 19.18 26.97
CA ARG A 143 -14.60 17.89 26.64
C ARG A 143 -14.06 16.77 27.54
N GLU A 144 -12.74 16.68 27.68
CA GLU A 144 -12.09 15.73 28.60
C GLU A 144 -12.52 15.93 30.06
N HIS A 145 -12.66 17.19 30.50
CA HIS A 145 -13.16 17.50 31.84
C HIS A 145 -14.62 17.04 32.05
N VAL A 146 -15.49 17.31 31.08
CA VAL A 146 -16.89 16.88 31.11
C VAL A 146 -17.00 15.34 31.08
N GLU A 147 -16.17 14.67 30.28
CA GLU A 147 -16.09 13.20 30.20
C GLU A 147 -15.70 12.60 31.56
N ASN A 148 -14.66 13.16 32.20
CA ASN A 148 -14.23 12.75 33.53
C ASN A 148 -15.32 12.98 34.60
N LEU A 149 -16.06 14.09 34.50
CA LEU A 149 -17.17 14.39 35.42
C LEU A 149 -18.35 13.43 35.23
N LEU A 150 -18.66 13.08 33.98
CA LEU A 150 -19.75 12.18 33.62
C LEU A 150 -19.39 10.70 33.76
N LYS A 151 -18.11 10.37 34.02
CA LYS A 151 -17.59 9.00 34.07
C LYS A 151 -17.95 8.21 32.80
N ASP A 152 -17.95 8.87 31.65
CA ASP A 152 -18.18 8.21 30.36
C ASP A 152 -16.89 7.50 29.90
N ASP A 153 -16.49 6.47 30.65
CA ASP A 153 -15.26 5.69 30.41
C ASP A 153 -15.29 4.95 29.06
N ARG A 154 -16.48 4.84 28.45
CA ARG A 154 -16.73 4.11 27.21
C ARG A 154 -16.92 5.02 25.99
N GLY A 155 -16.94 6.34 26.17
CA GLY A 155 -17.12 7.33 25.09
C GLY A 155 -18.40 7.12 24.29
N LEU A 156 -19.48 6.68 24.94
CA LEU A 156 -20.73 6.30 24.26
C LEU A 156 -21.53 7.51 23.77
N LEU A 157 -21.34 8.68 24.39
CA LEU A 157 -22.12 9.89 24.10
C LEU A 157 -21.52 10.74 22.97
N THR A 158 -20.22 10.61 22.67
CA THR A 158 -19.47 11.59 21.85
C THR A 158 -18.90 11.03 20.55
N ASN A 159 -18.80 9.72 20.38
CA ASN A 159 -18.36 9.10 19.12
C ASN A 159 -19.39 9.18 17.98
N ARG A 160 -20.55 9.80 18.22
CA ARG A 160 -21.50 10.18 17.16
C ARG A 160 -21.06 11.51 16.55
N ILE A 161 -19.98 11.49 15.77
CA ILE A 161 -19.72 12.59 14.84
C ILE A 161 -20.50 12.27 13.54
N PRO A 162 -21.31 13.19 13.01
CA PRO A 162 -21.88 13.08 11.66
C PRO A 162 -20.81 13.13 10.54
#